data_AF-A0AAP0RG05-F1
#
_entry.id   AF-A0AAP0RG05-F1
#
_cell.length_a   1.000
_cell.length_b   1.000
_cell.length_c   1.000
_cell.angle_alpha   90.00
_cell.angle_beta   90.00
_cell.angle_gamma   90.00
#
_symmetry.space_group_name_H-M   'P 1'
#
loop_
_entity.id
_entity.type
_entity.pdbx_description
1 polymer ?
#
loop_
_entity_poly.entity_id
_entity_poly.type
_entity_poly.pdbx_seq_one_letter_code
_entity_poly.pdbx_strand_id
1 'polypeptide(L)'
;MQDLVHQKLLHLIEKQENSGDCIDLQEVLLRFTFDNICTVAFGADPGCLAPDLPEVPFAKAFEEATELTTFRFLVPPFIWKPMRFFGVGSQKRLKEAVRTVHDFVEQMVADRRIELSKIGTVDDRFDLLSRLMQIKNPDNQVKVVEGHNVVPKMTTTLYMKDGLSVTFKSRSRLSQADTT
;
A
#
# COMPACT_ATOMS: atom_id res chain seq x y z
N MET A 1 0.32 -3.14 15.77
CA MET A 1 -0.95 -2.52 15.31
C MET A 1 -1.46 -1.46 16.29
N GLN A 2 -1.54 -1.74 17.60
CA GLN A 2 -1.91 -0.72 18.58
C GLN A 2 -0.99 0.50 18.54
N ASP A 3 0.32 0.30 18.37
CA ASP A 3 1.28 1.39 18.24
C ASP A 3 1.04 2.25 17.00
N LEU A 4 0.74 1.64 15.83
CA LEU A 4 0.47 2.39 14.60
C LEU A 4 -0.78 3.29 14.75
N VAL A 5 -1.81 2.80 15.44
CA VAL A 5 -3.04 3.56 15.69
C VAL A 5 -2.77 4.70 16.67
N HIS A 6 -2.19 4.40 17.84
CA HIS A 6 -2.05 5.40 18.90
C HIS A 6 -0.91 6.39 18.64
N GLN A 7 0.24 5.91 18.18
CA GLN A 7 1.44 6.74 18.01
C GLN A 7 1.44 7.53 16.71
N LYS A 8 0.83 7.00 15.64
CA LYS A 8 0.84 7.66 14.33
C LYS A 8 -0.52 8.26 13.98
N LEU A 9 -1.56 7.44 13.86
CA LEU A 9 -2.86 7.90 13.34
C LEU A 9 -3.55 8.90 14.29
N LEU A 10 -3.69 8.55 15.58
CA LEU A 10 -4.34 9.45 16.55
C LEU A 10 -3.54 10.73 16.76
N HIS A 11 -2.21 10.61 16.91
CA HIS A 11 -1.34 11.77 17.04
C HIS A 11 -1.43 12.72 15.83
N LEU A 12 -1.55 12.18 14.62
CA LEU A 12 -1.73 12.98 13.40
C LEU A 12 -3.10 13.67 13.37
N ILE A 13 -4.17 12.97 13.77
CA ILE A 13 -5.52 13.56 13.90
C ILE A 13 -5.54 14.68 14.94
N GLU A 14 -4.93 14.47 16.11
CA GLU A 14 -4.83 15.46 17.18
C GLU A 14 -4.02 16.70 16.75
N LYS A 15 -2.91 16.50 16.03
CA LYS A 15 -2.12 17.60 15.42
C LYS A 15 -2.98 18.44 14.49
N GLN A 16 -3.73 17.80 13.58
CA GLN A 16 -4.57 18.53 12.62
C GLN A 16 -5.80 19.17 13.25
N GLU A 17 -6.37 18.58 14.32
CA GLU A 17 -7.41 19.24 15.10
C GLU A 17 -6.89 20.54 15.74
N ASN A 18 -5.68 20.53 16.29
CA ASN A 18 -5.09 21.70 16.95
C ASN A 18 -4.70 22.80 15.96
N SER A 19 -4.23 22.45 14.77
CA SER A 19 -3.94 23.43 13.70
C SER A 19 -5.20 23.97 13.02
N GLY A 20 -6.28 23.18 12.98
CA GLY A 20 -7.50 23.52 12.21
C GLY A 20 -7.35 23.32 10.69
N ASP A 21 -6.23 22.74 10.26
CA ASP A 21 -5.90 22.52 8.86
C ASP A 21 -6.70 21.36 8.26
N CYS A 22 -6.94 21.43 6.95
CA CYS A 22 -7.53 20.32 6.20
C CYS A 22 -6.46 19.29 5.83
N ILE A 23 -6.87 18.04 5.75
CA ILE A 23 -6.01 16.91 5.37
C ILE A 23 -6.76 15.94 4.47
N ASP A 24 -6.05 15.34 3.52
CA ASP A 24 -6.60 14.27 2.70
C ASP A 24 -6.69 12.95 3.49
N LEU A 25 -7.90 12.59 3.90
CA LEU A 25 -8.16 11.36 4.64
C LEU A 25 -7.90 10.11 3.81
N GLN A 26 -8.08 10.19 2.49
CA GLN A 26 -7.85 9.05 1.60
C GLN A 26 -6.36 8.67 1.60
N GLU A 27 -5.49 9.67 1.50
CA GLU A 27 -4.04 9.48 1.56
C GLU A 27 -3.59 8.95 2.94
N VAL A 28 -4.16 9.49 4.02
CA VAL A 28 -3.88 9.00 5.40
C VAL A 28 -4.25 7.53 5.55
N LEU A 29 -5.45 7.13 5.12
CA LEU A 29 -5.91 5.74 5.23
C LEU A 29 -5.13 4.79 4.33
N LEU A 30 -4.73 5.24 3.14
CA LEU A 30 -3.87 4.47 2.25
C LEU A 30 -2.51 4.18 2.91
N ARG A 31 -1.85 5.22 3.45
CA ARG A 31 -0.57 5.10 4.15
C ARG A 31 -0.68 4.24 5.41
N PHE A 32 -1.75 4.42 6.19
CA PHE A 32 -2.04 3.59 7.36
C PHE A 32 -2.21 2.11 7.00
N THR A 33 -3.00 1.83 5.95
CA THR A 33 -3.25 0.45 5.48
C THR A 33 -1.96 -0.17 4.99
N PHE A 34 -1.13 0.59 4.29
CA PHE A 34 0.17 0.13 3.82
C PHE A 34 1.13 -0.19 4.96
N ASP A 35 1.35 0.73 5.91
CA ASP A 35 2.19 0.48 7.09
C ASP A 35 1.70 -0.76 7.86
N ASN A 36 0.38 -0.91 8.00
CA ASN A 36 -0.24 -2.05 8.68
C ASN A 36 0.05 -3.37 7.95
N ILE A 37 -0.22 -3.44 6.65
CA ILE A 37 0.04 -4.63 5.83
C ILE A 37 1.53 -4.97 5.88
N CYS A 38 2.42 -3.98 5.73
CA CYS A 38 3.86 -4.22 5.75
C CYS A 38 4.34 -4.72 7.10
N THR A 39 3.83 -4.17 8.19
CA THR A 39 4.15 -4.63 9.55
C THR A 39 3.72 -6.08 9.75
N VAL A 40 2.51 -6.44 9.31
CA VAL A 40 1.96 -7.79 9.49
C VAL A 40 2.61 -8.80 8.54
N ALA A 41 2.78 -8.45 7.28
CA ALA A 41 3.27 -9.35 6.24
C ALA A 41 4.79 -9.50 6.25
N PHE A 42 5.53 -8.41 6.47
CA PHE A 42 6.99 -8.38 6.36
C PHE A 42 7.69 -8.19 7.70
N GLY A 43 6.96 -7.93 8.79
CA GLY A 43 7.55 -7.70 10.11
C GLY A 43 8.30 -6.37 10.21
N ALA A 44 8.10 -5.45 9.26
CA ALA A 44 8.81 -4.19 9.14
C ALA A 44 7.83 -3.03 8.91
N ASP A 45 8.05 -1.92 9.60
CA ASP A 45 7.26 -0.70 9.47
C ASP A 45 7.99 0.27 8.51
N PRO A 46 7.45 0.52 7.30
CA PRO A 46 8.10 1.40 6.33
C PRO A 46 7.96 2.88 6.70
N GLY A 47 7.19 3.24 7.74
CA GLY A 47 7.13 4.61 8.23
C GLY A 47 6.39 5.58 7.32
N CYS A 48 5.52 5.09 6.44
CA CYS A 48 4.86 5.91 5.42
C CYS A 48 3.81 6.86 6.00
N LEU A 49 3.26 6.54 7.19
CA LEU A 49 2.37 7.40 7.96
C LEU A 49 3.15 8.28 8.96
N ALA A 50 4.00 9.20 8.46
CA ALA A 50 4.69 10.16 9.31
C ALA A 50 3.86 11.47 9.51
N PRO A 51 4.09 12.23 10.61
CA PRO A 51 3.33 13.45 10.93
C PRO A 51 3.37 14.56 9.88
N ASP A 52 4.36 14.51 8.97
CA ASP A 52 4.58 15.50 7.90
C ASP A 52 4.21 14.93 6.52
N LEU A 53 3.65 13.71 6.47
CA LEU A 53 3.18 13.03 5.27
C LEU A 53 4.12 13.18 4.06
N PRO A 54 5.42 12.85 4.18
CA PRO A 54 6.35 12.97 3.07
C PRO A 54 5.85 12.14 1.88
N GLU A 55 6.03 12.63 0.66
CA GLU A 55 5.62 11.90 -0.55
C GLU A 55 6.32 10.54 -0.56
N VAL A 56 5.52 9.46 -0.55
CA VAL A 56 6.06 8.09 -0.53
C VAL A 56 6.15 7.60 -1.97
N PRO A 57 7.35 7.41 -2.53
CA PRO A 57 7.51 7.00 -3.93
C PRO A 57 6.78 5.68 -4.24
N PHE A 58 6.74 4.76 -3.28
CA PHE A 58 5.99 3.51 -3.39
C PHE A 58 4.49 3.74 -3.58
N ALA A 59 3.85 4.57 -2.73
CA ALA A 59 2.39 4.73 -2.75
C ALA A 59 1.92 5.30 -4.09
N LYS A 60 2.63 6.32 -4.58
CA LYS A 60 2.41 6.92 -5.89
C LYS A 60 2.62 5.93 -7.04
N ALA A 61 3.71 5.17 -7.00
CA ALA A 61 3.98 4.16 -8.02
C ALA A 61 2.96 3.01 -8.00
N PHE A 62 2.48 2.60 -6.83
CA PHE A 62 1.47 1.57 -6.69
C PHE A 62 0.11 2.05 -7.23
N GLU A 63 -0.30 3.28 -6.91
CA GLU A 63 -1.51 3.89 -7.44
C GLU A 63 -1.44 4.05 -8.97
N GLU A 64 -0.33 4.59 -9.48
CA GLU A 64 -0.10 4.73 -10.93
C GLU A 64 -0.09 3.36 -11.64
N ALA A 65 0.54 2.35 -11.06
CA ALA A 65 0.52 0.99 -11.61
C ALA A 65 -0.90 0.41 -11.63
N THR A 66 -1.70 0.66 -10.59
CA THR A 66 -3.09 0.20 -10.48
C THR A 66 -3.99 0.89 -11.51
N GLU A 67 -3.88 2.21 -11.66
CA GLU A 67 -4.62 3.00 -12.65
C GLU A 67 -4.29 2.52 -14.07
N LEU A 68 -3.00 2.44 -14.42
CA LEU A 68 -2.55 2.05 -15.76
C LEU A 68 -2.85 0.57 -16.08
N THR A 69 -2.85 -0.31 -15.07
CA THR A 69 -3.26 -1.71 -15.23
C THR A 69 -4.77 -1.80 -15.46
N THR A 70 -5.57 -1.01 -14.75
CA THR A 70 -7.02 -0.91 -14.96
C THR A 70 -7.33 -0.45 -16.38
N PHE A 71 -6.61 0.55 -16.87
CA PHE A 71 -6.75 1.04 -18.24
C PHE A 71 -6.49 -0.05 -19.30
N ARG A 72 -5.60 -1.01 -19.02
CA ARG A 72 -5.31 -2.14 -19.92
C ARG A 72 -6.52 -3.07 -20.13
N PHE A 73 -7.46 -3.11 -19.18
CA PHE A 73 -8.70 -3.87 -19.34
C PHE A 73 -9.73 -3.13 -20.20
N LEU A 74 -9.64 -1.81 -20.28
CA LEU A 74 -10.51 -0.98 -21.12
C LEU A 74 -9.98 -0.86 -22.55
N VAL A 75 -8.66 -0.99 -22.73
CA VAL A 75 -8.00 -0.87 -24.04
C VAL A 75 -7.78 -2.24 -24.69
N PRO A 76 -8.19 -2.42 -25.96
CA PRO A 76 -7.94 -3.66 -26.68
C PRO A 76 -6.45 -4.04 -26.81
N PRO A 77 -6.10 -5.34 -26.77
CA PRO A 77 -4.71 -5.81 -26.87
C PRO A 77 -3.92 -5.33 -28.08
N PHE A 78 -4.57 -5.09 -29.21
CA PHE A 78 -3.90 -4.61 -30.42
C PHE A 78 -3.42 -3.16 -30.32
N ILE A 79 -3.89 -2.38 -29.35
CA ILE A 79 -3.47 -0.98 -29.13
C ILE A 79 -2.32 -0.93 -28.10
N TRP A 80 -2.51 -1.55 -26.93
CA TRP A 80 -1.52 -1.45 -25.86
C TRP A 80 -0.29 -2.34 -26.10
N LYS A 81 -0.39 -3.46 -26.83
CA LYS A 81 0.77 -4.32 -27.13
C LYS A 81 1.84 -3.59 -27.95
N PRO A 82 1.51 -2.88 -29.05
CA PRO A 82 2.46 -2.00 -29.73
C PRO A 82 3.06 -0.93 -28.81
N MET A 83 2.24 -0.22 -28.02
CA MET A 83 2.74 0.81 -27.09
C MET A 83 3.74 0.24 -26.07
N ARG A 84 3.50 -1.00 -25.60
CA ARG A 84 4.42 -1.73 -24.72
C ARG A 84 5.71 -2.10 -25.43
N PHE A 85 5.63 -2.53 -26.69
CA PHE A 85 6.79 -2.91 -27.50
C PHE A 85 7.70 -1.71 -27.78
N PHE A 86 7.12 -0.58 -28.18
CA PHE A 86 7.87 0.66 -28.42
C PHE A 86 8.26 1.39 -27.13
N GLY A 87 7.74 0.98 -25.97
CA GLY A 87 8.05 1.58 -24.68
C GLY A 87 7.60 3.04 -24.58
N VAL A 88 6.40 3.35 -25.06
CA VAL A 88 5.85 4.71 -25.11
C VAL A 88 4.50 4.82 -24.40
N GLY A 89 4.15 6.05 -24.01
CA GLY A 89 2.85 6.38 -23.41
C GLY A 89 2.60 5.67 -22.07
N SER A 90 1.35 5.26 -21.86
CA SER A 90 0.87 4.60 -20.64
C SER A 90 1.65 3.32 -20.28
N GLN A 91 2.15 2.58 -21.28
CA GLN A 91 2.90 1.35 -21.04
C GLN A 91 4.32 1.61 -20.52
N LYS A 92 4.94 2.73 -20.91
CA LYS A 92 6.23 3.16 -20.35
C LYS A 92 6.08 3.53 -18.87
N ARG A 93 5.09 4.38 -18.57
CA ARG A 93 4.77 4.79 -17.20
C ARG A 93 4.45 3.59 -16.30
N LEU A 94 3.67 2.64 -16.81
CA LEU A 94 3.37 1.40 -16.08
C LEU A 94 4.64 0.59 -15.78
N LYS A 95 5.57 0.51 -16.75
CA LYS A 95 6.86 -0.17 -16.55
C LYS A 95 7.70 0.51 -15.47
N GLU A 96 7.74 1.84 -15.45
CA GLU A 96 8.48 2.62 -14.44
C GLU A 96 7.85 2.48 -13.06
N ALA A 97 6.52 2.62 -12.96
CA ALA A 97 5.77 2.44 -11.73
C ALA A 97 5.95 1.03 -11.13
N VAL A 98 5.83 -0.02 -11.96
CA VAL A 98 6.08 -1.41 -11.54
C VAL A 98 7.52 -1.61 -11.09
N ARG A 99 8.49 -0.93 -11.73
CA ARG A 99 9.89 -1.00 -11.30
C ARG A 99 10.08 -0.41 -9.91
N THR A 100 9.52 0.77 -9.63
CA THR A 100 9.59 1.38 -8.29
C THR A 100 8.96 0.47 -7.22
N VAL A 101 7.82 -0.15 -7.53
CA VAL A 101 7.18 -1.14 -6.63
C VAL A 101 8.10 -2.34 -6.41
N HIS A 102 8.74 -2.84 -7.47
CA HIS A 102 9.64 -3.99 -7.38
C HIS A 102 10.88 -3.68 -6.54
N ASP A 103 11.55 -2.55 -6.81
CA ASP A 103 12.75 -2.11 -6.09
C ASP A 103 12.45 -1.97 -4.58
N PHE A 104 11.28 -1.42 -4.22
CA PHE A 104 10.83 -1.34 -2.83
C PHE A 104 10.66 -2.72 -2.18
N VAL A 105 9.99 -3.65 -2.86
CA VAL A 105 9.79 -5.02 -2.35
C VAL A 105 11.13 -5.76 -2.22
N GLU A 106 12.02 -5.63 -3.20
CA GLU A 106 13.36 -6.22 -3.14
C GLU A 106 14.16 -5.71 -1.95
N GLN A 107 14.10 -4.40 -1.66
CA GLN A 107 14.73 -3.82 -0.49
C GLN A 107 14.18 -4.42 0.82
N MET A 108 12.85 -4.49 0.96
CA MET A 108 12.21 -5.10 2.14
C MET A 108 12.64 -6.55 2.35
N VAL A 109 12.73 -7.32 1.27
CA VAL A 109 13.20 -8.72 1.28
C VAL A 109 14.68 -8.80 1.66
N ALA A 110 15.52 -7.92 1.12
CA ALA A 110 16.95 -7.89 1.41
C ALA A 110 17.22 -7.52 2.89
N ASP A 111 16.57 -6.47 3.39
CA ASP A 111 16.68 -6.03 4.78
C ASP A 111 16.25 -7.15 5.73
N ARG A 112 15.14 -7.83 5.41
CA ARG A 112 14.66 -8.98 6.19
C ARG A 112 15.67 -10.13 6.22
N ARG A 113 16.31 -10.46 5.09
CA ARG A 113 17.36 -11.50 5.04
C ARG A 113 18.55 -11.15 5.93
N ILE A 114 18.96 -9.88 5.94
CA ILE A 114 20.05 -9.39 6.79
C ILE A 114 19.67 -9.51 8.26
N GLU A 115 18.46 -9.11 8.65
CA GLU A 115 17.98 -9.28 10.02
C GLU A 115 17.97 -10.75 10.46
N LEU A 116 17.45 -11.65 9.62
CA LEU A 116 17.40 -13.08 9.90
C LEU A 116 18.81 -13.68 10.07
N SER A 117 19.80 -13.21 9.30
CA SER A 117 21.19 -13.65 9.46
C SER A 117 21.84 -13.22 10.78
N LYS A 118 21.36 -12.12 11.40
CA LYS A 118 21.90 -11.58 12.65
C LYS A 118 21.30 -12.22 13.90
N ILE A 119 20.02 -12.62 13.83
CA ILE A 119 19.26 -13.03 15.02
C ILE A 119 19.43 -14.53 15.34
N GLY A 120 19.91 -15.36 14.41
CA GLY A 120 20.32 -16.76 14.68
C GLY A 120 19.20 -17.74 15.06
N THR A 121 18.05 -17.26 15.53
CA THR A 121 16.88 -18.06 15.86
C THR A 121 15.63 -17.51 15.15
N VAL A 122 15.02 -18.38 14.37
CA VAL A 122 13.83 -18.14 13.56
C VAL A 122 12.54 -18.51 14.33
N ASP A 123 12.68 -19.02 15.55
CA ASP A 123 11.64 -19.78 16.24
C ASP A 123 10.50 -18.91 16.82
N ASP A 124 10.74 -17.61 17.05
CA ASP A 124 9.78 -16.74 17.76
C ASP A 124 9.04 -15.72 16.90
N ARG A 125 9.33 -15.58 15.59
CA ARG A 125 8.62 -14.62 14.71
C ARG A 125 7.90 -15.31 13.55
N PHE A 126 6.58 -15.11 13.52
CA PHE A 126 5.65 -15.75 12.59
C PHE A 126 5.18 -14.84 11.43
N ASP A 127 5.90 -13.78 11.05
CA ASP A 127 5.49 -12.96 9.91
C ASP A 127 5.51 -13.75 8.58
N LEU A 128 4.62 -13.35 7.67
CA LEU A 128 4.36 -14.08 6.43
C LEU A 128 5.62 -14.21 5.58
N LEU A 129 6.42 -13.16 5.47
CA LEU A 129 7.65 -13.15 4.68
C LEU A 129 8.68 -14.14 5.20
N SER A 130 8.86 -14.20 6.52
CA SER A 130 9.80 -15.14 7.14
C SER A 130 9.39 -16.58 6.87
N ARG A 131 8.08 -16.88 6.92
CA ARG A 131 7.55 -18.19 6.53
C ARG A 131 7.79 -18.48 5.04
N LEU A 132 7.51 -17.52 4.16
CA LEU A 132 7.75 -17.65 2.72
C LEU A 132 9.23 -17.91 2.40
N MET A 133 10.15 -17.24 3.10
CA MET A 133 11.60 -17.45 2.94
C MET A 133 12.08 -18.81 3.45
N GLN A 134 11.40 -19.40 4.43
CA GLN A 134 11.72 -20.72 4.98
C GLN A 134 11.23 -21.89 4.11
N ILE A 135 10.37 -21.62 3.12
CA ILE A 135 9.92 -22.64 2.17
C ILE A 135 11.14 -23.09 1.34
N LYS A 136 11.81 -24.14 1.82
CA LYS A 136 12.95 -24.79 1.15
C LYS A 136 12.55 -25.81 0.08
N ASN A 137 11.25 -26.04 -0.11
CA ASN A 137 10.76 -27.03 -1.07
C ASN A 137 10.39 -26.35 -2.41
N PRO A 138 11.20 -26.51 -3.47
CA PRO A 138 10.88 -26.02 -4.81
C PRO A 138 9.64 -26.71 -5.43
N ASP A 139 9.15 -27.80 -4.83
CA ASP A 139 8.03 -28.59 -5.35
C ASP A 139 6.64 -28.06 -4.94
N ASN A 140 6.58 -27.16 -3.96
CA ASN A 140 5.32 -26.58 -3.49
C ASN A 140 4.89 -25.41 -4.39
N GLN A 141 4.23 -25.74 -5.49
CA GLN A 141 3.62 -24.78 -6.40
C GLN A 141 2.13 -24.59 -6.08
N VAL A 142 1.68 -23.33 -6.02
CA VAL A 142 0.25 -23.01 -5.99
C VAL A 142 -0.28 -23.11 -7.43
N LYS A 143 -1.12 -24.12 -7.68
CA LYS A 143 -1.81 -24.29 -8.96
C LYS A 143 -3.30 -24.06 -8.79
N VAL A 144 -3.90 -23.44 -9.79
CA VAL A 144 -5.37 -23.37 -9.90
C VAL A 144 -5.90 -24.79 -10.04
N VAL A 145 -6.94 -25.13 -9.30
CA VAL A 145 -7.60 -26.45 -9.36
C VAL A 145 -8.09 -26.70 -10.79
N GLU A 146 -7.87 -27.90 -11.31
CA GLU A 146 -8.38 -28.27 -12.65
C GLU A 146 -9.90 -28.04 -12.74
N GLY A 147 -10.33 -27.39 -13.83
CA GLY A 147 -11.74 -27.06 -14.06
C GLY A 147 -12.24 -25.80 -13.33
N HIS A 148 -11.42 -25.09 -12.55
CA HIS A 148 -11.83 -23.82 -11.93
C HIS A 148 -12.00 -22.71 -12.99
N ASN A 149 -13.20 -22.14 -13.06
CA ASN A 149 -13.51 -21.06 -13.99
C ASN A 149 -12.93 -19.72 -13.52
N VAL A 150 -11.83 -19.28 -14.15
CA VAL A 150 -11.21 -17.98 -13.87
C VAL A 150 -11.80 -16.92 -14.80
N VAL A 151 -12.77 -16.17 -14.29
CA VAL A 151 -13.36 -15.01 -14.98
C VAL A 151 -13.07 -13.73 -14.21
N PRO A 152 -12.60 -12.65 -14.86
CA PRO A 152 -12.36 -11.39 -14.19
C PRO A 152 -13.69 -10.75 -13.75
N LYS A 153 -13.79 -10.43 -12.46
CA LYS A 153 -14.93 -9.65 -11.92
C LYS A 153 -14.58 -8.17 -11.97
N MET A 154 -15.21 -7.43 -12.88
CA MET A 154 -15.13 -5.97 -12.88
C MET A 154 -15.92 -5.43 -11.71
N THR A 155 -15.22 -4.84 -10.74
CA THR A 155 -15.82 -4.14 -9.60
C THR A 155 -15.33 -2.71 -9.65
N THR A 156 -16.25 -1.75 -9.66
CA THR A 156 -15.89 -0.34 -9.55
C THR A 156 -15.60 -0.04 -8.09
N THR A 157 -14.33 -0.03 -7.71
CA THR A 157 -13.92 0.64 -6.47
C THR A 157 -14.00 2.14 -6.75
N LEU A 158 -15.00 2.82 -6.19
CA LEU A 158 -15.09 4.27 -6.24
C LEU A 158 -13.93 4.86 -5.42
N TYR A 159 -13.05 5.58 -6.11
CA TYR A 159 -11.92 6.29 -5.53
C TYR A 159 -12.11 7.79 -5.79
N MET A 160 -11.80 8.64 -4.81
CA MET A 160 -11.88 10.08 -5.02
C MET A 160 -10.62 10.53 -5.74
N LYS A 161 -10.78 10.97 -7.00
CA LYS A 161 -9.67 11.38 -7.86
C LYS A 161 -8.80 12.47 -7.22
N ASP A 162 -9.44 13.40 -6.52
CA ASP A 162 -8.79 14.57 -5.92
C ASP A 162 -8.66 14.43 -4.39
N GLY A 163 -8.70 13.20 -3.88
CA GLY A 163 -8.64 12.91 -2.45
C GLY A 163 -9.94 13.21 -1.70
N LEU A 164 -9.90 13.07 -0.39
CA LEU A 164 -10.99 13.40 0.53
C LEU A 164 -10.47 14.40 1.58
N SER A 165 -10.53 15.69 1.27
CA SER A 165 -10.12 16.75 2.18
C SER A 165 -11.10 16.89 3.35
N VAL A 166 -10.62 16.73 4.58
CA VAL A 166 -11.41 16.80 5.81
C VAL A 166 -10.72 17.66 6.86
N THR A 167 -11.50 18.22 7.78
CA THR A 167 -11.01 18.83 9.03
C THR A 167 -11.46 17.99 10.21
N PHE A 168 -10.61 17.81 11.21
CA PHE A 168 -10.96 17.08 12.43
C PHE A 168 -11.45 18.03 13.53
N LYS A 169 -12.47 17.61 14.26
CA LYS A 169 -12.98 18.30 15.46
C LYS A 169 -13.30 17.28 16.53
N SER A 170 -12.93 17.55 17.78
CA SER A 170 -13.27 16.68 18.89
C SER A 170 -14.77 16.63 19.12
N ARG A 171 -15.26 15.41 19.36
CA ARG A 171 -16.66 15.13 19.70
C ARG A 171 -17.11 15.89 20.96
N SER A 172 -16.21 16.14 21.92
CA SER A 172 -16.54 16.91 23.13
C SER A 172 -16.76 18.40 22.88
N ARG A 173 -16.17 18.96 21.81
CA ARG A 173 -16.38 20.36 21.41
C ARG A 173 -17.63 20.54 20.55
N LEU A 174 -18.04 19.51 19.82
CA LEU A 174 -19.27 19.53 19.00
C LEU A 174 -20.54 19.60 19.87
N SER A 175 -20.58 18.93 21.04
CA SER A 175 -21.75 19.03 21.92
C SER A 175 -21.92 20.39 22.61
N GLN A 176 -20.91 21.25 22.61
CA GLN A 176 -21.00 22.61 23.16
C GLN A 176 -21.50 23.62 22.13
N ALA A 177 -21.30 23.37 20.83
CA ALA A 177 -21.71 24.29 19.76
C ALA A 177 -23.21 24.24 19.44
N ASP A 178 -23.86 23.09 19.63
CA ASP A 178 -25.30 22.90 19.36
C ASP A 178 -26.22 23.38 20.50
N THR A 179 -25.67 23.99 21.56
CA THR A 179 -26.44 24.48 22.73
C THR A 179 -26.54 26.01 22.83
N THR A 180 -26.18 26.73 21.76
CA THR A 180 -26.28 28.19 21.63
C THR A 180 -26.98 28.57 20.35
#